data_AF-A0A8T7BBH5-F1
#
_entry.id   AF-A0A8T7BBH5-F1
#
_cell.length_a   1.000
_cell.length_b   1.000
_cell.length_c   1.000
_cell.angle_alpha   90.00
_cell.angle_beta   90.00
_cell.angle_gamma   90.00
#
_symmetry.space_group_name_H-M   'P 1'
#
loop_
_entity.id
_entity.type
_entity.pdbx_description
1 polymer ?
#
loop_
_entity_poly.entity_id
_entity_poly.type
_entity_poly.pdbx_seq_one_letter_code
_entity_poly.pdbx_strand_id
1 'polypeptide(L)'
;NSDGYSDRIYVGDMDGQVWRIDFDIDGNTGASDFATGGVIADLASTASWGERRKFYYPPVPALFSDAELGNFIALGIGSGHRANPLGTTGKLIDDRFYMIKDHDVFTVPTTYTAITESDLLDVTATLQPTTANLLANEGWMIDLRENEKIITKALALDNRFFFNSYIPGSSGDVTCDPAGGVGQGRSWIVGIGTGTNARNGEPIDEDGDGDWDFVEDGDSVCSHRCAETNSPFPPEPIMVFVEPDTEEGATCDGMAQVATVIGSEVINPDLCTKPVQTYWRQLEPTDPLTTTIWDEDVPSL
;
A
#
# COMPACT_ATOMS: atom_id res chain seq x y z
N ASN A 1 3.54 17.31 -11.37
CA ASN A 1 4.31 17.81 -12.56
C ASN A 1 5.82 18.05 -12.26
N SER A 2 6.33 17.63 -11.10
CA SER A 2 7.76 17.73 -10.69
C SER A 2 8.33 19.15 -10.62
N ASP A 3 7.50 20.16 -10.41
CA ASP A 3 7.94 21.56 -10.24
C ASP A 3 8.36 21.90 -8.79
N GLY A 4 8.21 20.95 -7.86
CA GLY A 4 8.56 21.10 -6.45
C GLY A 4 7.41 21.59 -5.55
N TYR A 5 6.23 21.87 -6.13
CA TYR A 5 5.02 22.17 -5.38
C TYR A 5 4.13 20.94 -5.25
N SER A 6 3.32 20.90 -4.20
CA SER A 6 2.31 19.85 -4.03
C SER A 6 1.10 20.21 -4.86
N ASP A 7 0.75 19.38 -5.85
CA ASP A 7 -0.42 19.59 -6.72
C ASP A 7 -1.73 19.18 -6.03
N ARG A 8 -1.68 18.14 -5.18
CA ARG A 8 -2.85 17.54 -4.54
C ARG A 8 -2.52 16.83 -3.24
N ILE A 9 -3.54 16.59 -2.42
CA ILE A 9 -3.48 15.83 -1.18
C ILE A 9 -4.59 14.78 -1.15
N TYR A 10 -4.28 13.60 -0.64
CA TYR A 10 -5.24 12.56 -0.29
C TYR A 10 -5.28 12.34 1.22
N VAL A 11 -6.47 12.22 1.80
CA VAL A 11 -6.66 12.03 3.25
C VAL A 11 -7.74 11.00 3.50
N GLY A 12 -7.44 9.99 4.30
CA GLY A 12 -8.46 9.10 4.88
C GLY A 12 -8.92 9.65 6.24
N ASP A 13 -10.19 9.47 6.58
CA ASP A 13 -10.72 9.85 7.89
C ASP A 13 -11.28 8.68 8.71
N MET A 14 -11.65 8.98 9.95
CA MET A 14 -12.16 8.00 10.90
C MET A 14 -13.64 7.63 10.66
N ASP A 15 -14.31 8.24 9.69
CA ASP A 15 -15.65 7.83 9.24
C ASP A 15 -15.59 6.99 7.96
N GLY A 16 -14.38 6.56 7.55
CA GLY A 16 -14.18 5.68 6.42
C GLY A 16 -14.25 6.38 5.07
N GLN A 17 -14.07 7.70 5.04
CA GLN A 17 -14.04 8.46 3.80
C GLN A 17 -12.61 8.71 3.35
N VAL A 18 -12.41 8.80 2.03
CA VAL A 18 -11.18 9.26 1.39
C VAL A 18 -11.47 10.56 0.66
N TRP A 19 -10.70 11.58 0.97
CA TRP A 19 -10.78 12.93 0.44
C TRP A 19 -9.66 13.16 -0.56
N ARG A 20 -9.97 13.90 -1.62
CA ARG A 20 -9.00 14.50 -2.53
C ARG A 20 -9.13 16.02 -2.48
N ILE A 21 -8.01 16.71 -2.42
CA ILE A 21 -7.92 18.17 -2.46
C ILE A 21 -6.87 18.53 -3.52
N ASP A 22 -7.24 19.36 -4.47
CA ASP A 22 -6.38 19.85 -5.54
C ASP A 22 -6.08 21.34 -5.34
N PHE A 23 -4.82 21.70 -5.52
CA PHE A 23 -4.34 23.07 -5.40
C PHE A 23 -4.22 23.74 -6.77
N ASP A 24 -4.75 24.94 -6.90
CA ASP A 24 -4.62 25.76 -8.11
C ASP A 24 -3.38 26.66 -8.01
N ILE A 25 -2.19 26.06 -8.10
CA ILE A 25 -0.91 26.78 -7.88
C ILE A 25 -0.70 27.90 -8.90
N ASP A 26 -1.07 27.66 -10.16
CA ASP A 26 -0.77 28.57 -11.28
C ASP A 26 -1.91 29.54 -11.62
N GLY A 27 -3.15 29.23 -11.21
CA GLY A 27 -4.36 29.96 -11.59
C GLY A 27 -5.07 30.72 -10.47
N ASN A 28 -4.76 30.44 -9.20
CA ASN A 28 -5.46 31.09 -8.08
C ASN A 28 -5.22 32.62 -8.05
N THR A 29 -6.26 33.35 -7.65
CA THR A 29 -6.20 34.81 -7.43
C THR A 29 -6.15 35.17 -5.94
N GLY A 30 -6.32 34.19 -5.04
CA GLY A 30 -6.11 34.34 -3.61
C GLY A 30 -6.62 33.13 -2.81
N ALA A 31 -6.90 33.35 -1.52
CA ALA A 31 -7.29 32.26 -0.62
C ALA A 31 -8.64 31.59 -0.97
N SER A 32 -9.51 32.27 -1.71
CA SER A 32 -10.87 31.77 -2.02
C SER A 32 -10.92 30.77 -3.16
N ASP A 33 -9.91 30.74 -4.02
CA ASP A 33 -9.78 29.85 -5.18
C ASP A 33 -8.49 29.03 -5.16
N PHE A 34 -7.74 29.08 -4.06
CA PHE A 34 -6.47 28.35 -3.88
C PHE A 34 -6.62 26.82 -3.98
N ALA A 35 -7.74 26.26 -3.53
CA ALA A 35 -7.94 24.82 -3.50
C ALA A 35 -9.40 24.44 -3.72
N THR A 36 -9.62 23.29 -4.35
CA THR A 36 -10.92 22.62 -4.40
C THR A 36 -10.76 21.19 -3.88
N GLY A 37 -11.84 20.59 -3.37
CA GLY A 37 -11.73 19.23 -2.84
C GLY A 37 -13.08 18.63 -2.48
N GLY A 38 -13.08 17.32 -2.28
CA GLY A 38 -14.26 16.57 -1.88
C GLY A 38 -13.95 15.11 -1.58
N VAL A 39 -14.98 14.40 -1.14
CA VAL A 39 -14.92 12.96 -0.90
C VAL A 39 -14.90 12.22 -2.24
N ILE A 40 -13.93 11.35 -2.41
CA ILE A 40 -13.78 10.48 -3.60
C ILE A 40 -14.08 9.02 -3.30
N ALA A 41 -14.11 8.61 -2.03
CA ALA A 41 -14.63 7.32 -1.61
C ALA A 41 -15.28 7.40 -0.23
N ASP A 42 -16.39 6.70 -0.04
CA ASP A 42 -17.09 6.52 1.23
C ASP A 42 -17.28 5.02 1.48
N LEU A 43 -16.38 4.45 2.28
CA LEU A 43 -16.15 2.99 2.40
C LEU A 43 -16.60 2.42 3.74
N ALA A 44 -17.26 3.23 4.55
CA ALA A 44 -17.87 2.80 5.79
C ALA A 44 -19.36 3.11 5.79
N SER A 45 -20.07 2.46 6.71
CA SER A 45 -21.49 2.67 6.90
C SER A 45 -21.84 2.55 8.37
N THR A 46 -22.86 3.30 8.78
CA THR A 46 -23.39 3.25 10.14
C THR A 46 -24.47 2.18 10.31
N ALA A 47 -24.86 1.49 9.22
CA ALA A 47 -25.95 0.51 9.18
C ALA A 47 -25.67 -0.72 10.05
N SER A 48 -24.41 -1.17 10.10
CA SER A 48 -23.96 -2.26 10.96
C SER A 48 -22.70 -1.85 11.75
N TRP A 49 -22.28 -2.66 12.73
CA TRP A 49 -20.99 -2.45 13.39
C TRP A 49 -19.82 -2.87 12.50
N GLY A 50 -20.00 -3.94 11.70
CA GLY A 50 -19.02 -4.48 10.76
C GLY A 50 -18.53 -3.45 9.74
N GLU A 51 -19.42 -2.58 9.29
CA GLU A 51 -19.14 -1.57 8.27
C GLU A 51 -18.50 -0.28 8.81
N ARG A 52 -18.26 -0.13 10.12
CA ARG A 52 -17.76 1.13 10.72
C ARG A 52 -16.24 1.27 10.66
N ARG A 53 -15.70 1.07 9.46
CA ARG A 53 -14.26 1.13 9.17
C ARG A 53 -13.71 2.52 9.43
N LYS A 54 -12.42 2.57 9.81
CA LYS A 54 -11.72 3.80 10.15
C LYS A 54 -10.36 3.81 9.49
N PHE A 55 -9.99 4.95 8.93
CA PHE A 55 -8.65 5.19 8.44
C PHE A 55 -7.86 6.02 9.45
N TYR A 56 -6.81 5.43 10.02
CA TYR A 56 -5.88 6.11 10.92
C TYR A 56 -4.58 6.54 10.24
N TYR A 57 -4.31 6.00 9.05
CA TYR A 57 -3.13 6.27 8.26
C TYR A 57 -3.54 6.80 6.89
N PRO A 58 -2.71 7.68 6.28
CA PRO A 58 -3.03 8.26 4.99
C PRO A 58 -3.00 7.20 3.87
N PRO A 59 -3.78 7.40 2.80
CA PRO A 59 -3.62 6.62 1.58
C PRO A 59 -2.21 6.78 1.01
N VAL A 60 -1.73 5.74 0.36
CA VAL A 60 -0.49 5.75 -0.41
C VAL A 60 -0.82 5.90 -1.88
N PRO A 61 -0.51 7.05 -2.51
CA PRO A 61 -0.67 7.21 -3.94
C PRO A 61 0.49 6.55 -4.69
N ALA A 62 0.17 5.83 -5.76
CA ALA A 62 1.12 5.27 -6.71
C ALA A 62 0.64 5.51 -8.13
N LEU A 63 1.50 6.04 -9.00
CA LEU A 63 1.17 6.13 -10.41
C LEU A 63 1.19 4.71 -11.00
N PHE A 64 0.10 4.30 -11.62
CA PHE A 64 -0.04 3.01 -12.27
C PHE A 64 -0.31 3.22 -13.76
N SER A 65 0.37 2.44 -14.59
CA SER A 65 0.21 2.46 -16.04
C SER A 65 0.29 1.04 -16.57
N ASP A 66 -0.74 0.65 -17.31
CA ASP A 66 -0.84 -0.65 -17.95
C ASP A 66 -1.54 -0.51 -19.31
N ALA A 67 -1.17 -1.37 -20.27
CA ALA A 67 -1.68 -1.29 -21.63
C ALA A 67 -3.17 -1.65 -21.73
N GLU A 68 -3.67 -2.52 -20.84
CA GLU A 68 -5.06 -2.98 -20.83
C GLU A 68 -5.89 -2.21 -19.80
N LEU A 69 -5.35 -1.97 -18.60
CA LEU A 69 -6.06 -1.32 -17.49
C LEU A 69 -6.01 0.22 -17.56
N GLY A 70 -5.15 0.77 -18.42
CA GLY A 70 -4.96 2.21 -18.57
C GLY A 70 -4.11 2.83 -17.48
N ASN A 71 -4.23 4.16 -17.34
CA ASN A 71 -3.43 4.96 -16.42
C ASN A 71 -4.32 5.52 -15.32
N PHE A 72 -3.88 5.41 -14.07
CA PHE A 72 -4.54 5.98 -12.91
C PHE A 72 -3.55 6.17 -11.76
N ILE A 73 -3.92 6.98 -10.78
CA ILE A 73 -3.25 6.97 -9.47
C ILE A 73 -3.98 5.94 -8.62
N ALA A 74 -3.26 4.89 -8.21
CA ALA A 74 -3.77 3.92 -7.26
C ALA A 74 -3.59 4.46 -5.84
N LEU A 75 -4.68 4.52 -5.08
CA LEU A 75 -4.66 4.91 -3.67
C LEU A 75 -4.83 3.66 -2.82
N GLY A 76 -3.74 3.19 -2.22
CA GLY A 76 -3.76 2.07 -1.27
C GLY A 76 -4.05 2.56 0.14
N ILE A 77 -5.06 2.01 0.80
CA ILE A 77 -5.41 2.38 2.18
C ILE A 77 -6.01 1.21 2.95
N GLY A 78 -5.55 1.01 4.19
CA GLY A 78 -6.07 -0.03 5.09
C GLY A 78 -6.90 0.56 6.23
N SER A 79 -8.00 -0.12 6.56
CA SER A 79 -8.79 0.22 7.74
C SER A 79 -8.29 -0.52 8.99
N GLY A 80 -8.47 0.13 10.13
CA GLY A 80 -8.15 -0.47 11.42
C GLY A 80 -8.31 0.51 12.56
N HIS A 81 -8.97 0.09 13.63
CA HIS A 81 -9.20 0.96 14.80
C HIS A 81 -7.98 1.00 15.73
N ARG A 82 -6.96 1.81 15.39
CA ARG A 82 -5.70 1.92 16.14
C ARG A 82 -5.87 2.23 17.64
N ALA A 83 -6.89 3.02 18.01
CA ALA A 83 -7.16 3.37 19.41
C ALA A 83 -7.80 2.22 20.23
N ASN A 84 -8.27 1.17 19.55
CA ASN A 84 -8.81 -0.04 20.17
C ASN A 84 -8.25 -1.29 19.48
N PRO A 85 -6.92 -1.52 19.54
CA PRO A 85 -6.28 -2.58 18.78
C PRO A 85 -6.68 -3.97 19.30
N LEU A 86 -6.99 -4.12 20.60
CA LEU A 86 -7.40 -5.39 21.22
C LEU A 86 -8.93 -5.64 21.15
N GLY A 87 -9.67 -4.84 20.40
CA GLY A 87 -11.12 -4.94 20.36
C GLY A 87 -11.58 -6.22 19.66
N THR A 88 -11.98 -7.24 20.43
CA THR A 88 -12.43 -8.55 19.93
C THR A 88 -13.88 -8.91 20.27
N THR A 89 -14.63 -8.06 20.98
CA THR A 89 -16.00 -8.38 21.43
C THR A 89 -16.97 -7.20 21.35
N GLY A 90 -18.16 -7.44 20.79
CA GLY A 90 -19.33 -6.54 20.86
C GLY A 90 -19.38 -5.40 19.84
N LYS A 91 -18.31 -5.20 19.05
CA LYS A 91 -18.20 -4.21 17.95
C LYS A 91 -17.19 -4.71 16.90
N LEU A 92 -17.44 -5.89 16.35
CA LEU A 92 -16.64 -6.45 15.26
C LEU A 92 -16.77 -5.51 14.06
N ILE A 93 -15.62 -5.06 13.55
CA ILE A 93 -15.49 -4.28 12.33
C ILE A 93 -14.79 -5.21 11.35
N ASP A 94 -15.36 -5.37 10.16
CA ASP A 94 -14.79 -6.16 9.08
C ASP A 94 -13.79 -5.24 8.37
N ASP A 95 -12.58 -5.16 8.92
CA ASP A 95 -11.52 -4.28 8.43
C ASP A 95 -10.97 -4.80 7.09
N ARG A 96 -10.52 -3.87 6.23
CA ARG A 96 -10.17 -4.16 4.83
C ARG A 96 -8.95 -3.39 4.37
N PHE A 97 -8.31 -3.88 3.33
CA PHE A 97 -7.42 -3.09 2.49
C PHE A 97 -8.12 -2.72 1.18
N TYR A 98 -7.95 -1.48 0.75
CA TYR A 98 -8.55 -0.94 -0.46
C TYR A 98 -7.49 -0.42 -1.42
N MET A 99 -7.73 -0.63 -2.71
CA MET A 99 -7.12 0.12 -3.80
C MET A 99 -8.22 0.88 -4.53
N ILE A 100 -8.13 2.20 -4.52
CA ILE A 100 -9.05 3.10 -5.22
C ILE A 100 -8.33 3.65 -6.44
N LYS A 101 -8.99 3.66 -7.60
CA LYS A 101 -8.47 4.28 -8.82
C LYS A 101 -8.86 5.74 -8.88
N ASP A 102 -7.88 6.60 -9.05
CA ASP A 102 -8.09 8.00 -9.42
C ASP A 102 -7.66 8.20 -10.88
N HIS A 103 -8.64 8.34 -11.76
CA HIS A 103 -8.44 8.50 -13.21
C HIS A 103 -8.00 9.91 -13.62
N ASP A 104 -8.18 10.91 -12.75
CA ASP A 104 -7.79 12.30 -12.99
C ASP A 104 -6.33 12.52 -12.60
N VAL A 105 -5.41 11.84 -13.31
CA VAL A 105 -3.98 11.76 -12.97
C VAL A 105 -3.27 13.12 -13.02
N PHE A 106 -3.57 13.92 -14.05
CA PHE A 106 -2.91 15.23 -14.28
C PHE A 106 -3.89 16.40 -14.29
N THR A 107 -5.17 16.13 -14.03
CA THR A 107 -6.27 17.09 -14.09
C THR A 107 -6.98 17.14 -12.76
N VAL A 108 -7.66 18.26 -12.49
CA VAL A 108 -8.62 18.35 -11.38
C VAL A 108 -9.94 17.73 -11.85
N PRO A 109 -10.62 16.89 -11.04
CA PRO A 109 -11.89 16.30 -11.44
C PRO A 109 -12.94 17.39 -11.64
N THR A 110 -13.84 17.20 -12.61
CA THR A 110 -14.95 18.14 -12.79
C THR A 110 -15.88 18.14 -11.56
N THR A 111 -16.01 16.99 -10.91
CA THR A 111 -16.76 16.78 -9.67
C THR A 111 -16.08 15.72 -8.81
N TYR A 112 -16.05 15.93 -7.51
CA TYR A 112 -15.63 14.93 -6.53
C TYR A 112 -16.82 14.03 -6.22
N THR A 113 -16.88 12.87 -6.85
CA THR A 113 -17.94 11.87 -6.65
C THR A 113 -17.39 10.75 -5.80
N ALA A 114 -18.02 10.48 -4.66
CA ALA A 114 -17.63 9.37 -3.80
C ALA A 114 -18.07 8.04 -4.41
N ILE A 115 -17.11 7.13 -4.62
CA ILE A 115 -17.39 5.71 -4.84
C ILE A 115 -17.70 5.03 -3.50
N THR A 116 -18.31 3.86 -3.57
CA THR A 116 -18.65 3.02 -2.41
C THR A 116 -18.09 1.61 -2.60
N GLU A 117 -18.23 0.74 -1.59
CA GLU A 117 -17.77 -0.65 -1.71
C GLU A 117 -18.43 -1.42 -2.86
N SER A 118 -19.64 -1.04 -3.30
CA SER A 118 -20.29 -1.70 -4.45
C SER A 118 -19.63 -1.39 -5.79
N ASP A 119 -18.79 -0.35 -5.85
CA ASP A 119 -18.04 0.04 -7.03
C ASP A 119 -16.65 -0.64 -7.08
N LEU A 120 -16.31 -1.41 -6.04
CA LEU A 120 -15.04 -2.10 -5.88
C LEU A 120 -15.18 -3.60 -6.12
N LEU A 121 -14.17 -4.18 -6.73
CA LEU A 121 -14.07 -5.64 -6.86
C LEU A 121 -13.58 -6.26 -5.54
N ASP A 122 -14.37 -7.16 -4.96
CA ASP A 122 -13.90 -8.02 -3.88
C ASP A 122 -12.95 -9.10 -4.42
N VAL A 123 -11.66 -8.99 -4.07
CA VAL A 123 -10.62 -9.94 -4.48
C VAL A 123 -10.16 -10.83 -3.34
N THR A 124 -10.88 -10.89 -2.22
CA THR A 124 -10.51 -11.65 -1.02
C THR A 124 -10.20 -13.11 -1.37
N ALA A 125 -11.17 -13.83 -1.94
CA ALA A 125 -10.98 -15.21 -2.38
C ALA A 125 -10.57 -15.33 -3.87
N THR A 126 -10.58 -14.22 -4.62
CA THR A 126 -10.28 -14.22 -6.06
C THR A 126 -8.78 -14.05 -6.28
N LEU A 127 -8.07 -15.15 -6.51
CA LEU A 127 -6.61 -15.12 -6.69
C LEU A 127 -6.16 -14.67 -8.08
N GLN A 128 -7.05 -14.61 -9.07
CA GLN A 128 -6.76 -14.23 -10.47
C GLN A 128 -8.00 -13.56 -11.11
N PRO A 129 -8.31 -12.29 -10.78
CA PRO A 129 -9.42 -11.57 -11.41
C PRO A 129 -9.12 -11.32 -12.89
N THR A 130 -10.16 -11.37 -13.72
CA THR A 130 -9.98 -11.12 -15.16
C THR A 130 -9.83 -9.62 -15.43
N THR A 131 -9.17 -9.25 -16.54
CA THR A 131 -9.10 -7.86 -17.02
C THR A 131 -10.48 -7.22 -17.11
N ALA A 132 -11.51 -7.98 -17.53
CA ALA A 132 -12.88 -7.50 -17.58
C ALA A 132 -13.46 -7.17 -16.19
N ASN A 133 -13.13 -7.95 -15.15
CA ASN A 133 -13.54 -7.63 -13.78
C ASN A 133 -12.84 -6.35 -13.31
N LEU A 134 -11.55 -6.23 -13.58
CA LEU A 134 -10.75 -5.07 -13.15
C LEU A 134 -11.20 -3.79 -13.86
N LEU A 135 -11.53 -3.84 -15.14
CA LEU A 135 -12.02 -2.67 -15.90
C LEU A 135 -13.44 -2.24 -15.54
N ALA A 136 -14.26 -3.15 -15.01
CA ALA A 136 -15.64 -2.87 -14.65
C ALA A 136 -15.81 -2.20 -13.27
N ASN A 137 -14.72 -2.07 -12.49
CA ASN A 137 -14.74 -1.56 -11.12
C ASN A 137 -13.73 -0.42 -10.94
N GLU A 138 -14.04 0.50 -10.02
CA GLU A 138 -13.23 1.68 -9.69
C GLU A 138 -12.06 1.35 -8.73
N GLY A 139 -11.77 0.07 -8.56
CA GLY A 139 -10.76 -0.43 -7.64
C GLY A 139 -11.02 -1.86 -7.21
N TRP A 140 -10.35 -2.26 -6.14
CA TRP A 140 -10.54 -3.56 -5.50
C TRP A 140 -10.38 -3.46 -3.98
N MET A 141 -10.91 -4.45 -3.27
CA MET A 141 -10.79 -4.59 -1.83
C MET A 141 -10.42 -6.02 -1.41
N ILE A 142 -9.70 -6.13 -0.30
CA ILE A 142 -9.40 -7.39 0.38
C ILE A 142 -10.03 -7.29 1.77
N ASP A 143 -10.95 -8.21 2.05
CA ASP A 143 -11.52 -8.42 3.38
C ASP A 143 -10.49 -9.12 4.25
N LEU A 144 -10.18 -8.52 5.40
CA LEU A 144 -9.26 -9.14 6.36
C LEU A 144 -10.02 -10.16 7.20
N ARG A 145 -9.28 -11.02 7.92
CA ARG A 145 -9.90 -11.96 8.83
C ARG A 145 -10.62 -11.25 9.97
N GLU A 146 -11.48 -12.00 10.67
CA GLU A 146 -12.16 -11.50 11.85
C GLU A 146 -11.15 -10.90 12.86
N ASN A 147 -11.42 -9.67 13.30
CA ASN A 147 -10.59 -8.89 14.22
C ASN A 147 -9.23 -8.43 13.69
N GLU A 148 -8.78 -8.85 12.51
CA GLU A 148 -7.55 -8.38 11.89
C GLU A 148 -7.65 -6.90 11.51
N LYS A 149 -6.57 -6.12 11.68
CA LYS A 149 -6.58 -4.65 11.49
C LYS A 149 -5.31 -4.15 10.84
N ILE A 150 -5.43 -3.19 9.94
CA ILE A 150 -4.28 -2.46 9.41
C ILE A 150 -4.07 -1.21 10.25
N ILE A 151 -2.99 -1.22 11.02
CA ILE A 151 -2.65 -0.16 11.99
C ILE A 151 -1.26 0.41 11.73
N THR A 152 -0.80 0.34 10.48
CA THR A 152 0.44 0.94 9.98
C THR A 152 0.18 1.59 8.63
N LYS A 153 1.04 2.53 8.23
CA LYS A 153 1.01 3.07 6.87
C LYS A 153 1.47 1.99 5.88
N ALA A 154 0.76 1.89 4.76
CA ALA A 154 1.22 1.09 3.63
C ALA A 154 2.40 1.76 2.92
N LEU A 155 3.00 1.04 1.97
CA LEU A 155 3.98 1.55 1.02
C LEU A 155 3.67 1.02 -0.38
N ALA A 156 4.02 1.77 -1.41
CA ALA A 156 3.91 1.34 -2.79
C ALA A 156 5.29 1.34 -3.45
N LEU A 157 5.66 0.24 -4.08
CA LEU A 157 6.91 0.10 -4.83
C LEU A 157 6.72 -0.94 -5.95
N ASP A 158 7.21 -0.62 -7.15
CA ASP A 158 7.21 -1.53 -8.31
C ASP A 158 5.88 -2.25 -8.56
N ASN A 159 4.78 -1.49 -8.69
CA ASN A 159 3.42 -2.00 -8.88
C ASN A 159 2.89 -2.92 -7.76
N ARG A 160 3.43 -2.81 -6.54
CA ARG A 160 2.98 -3.56 -5.36
C ARG A 160 2.68 -2.63 -4.20
N PHE A 161 1.68 -2.98 -3.42
CA PHE A 161 1.45 -2.46 -2.07
C PHE A 161 2.06 -3.40 -1.03
N PHE A 162 2.69 -2.79 -0.04
CA PHE A 162 3.24 -3.44 1.14
C PHE A 162 2.56 -2.85 2.36
N PHE A 163 1.97 -3.69 3.22
CA PHE A 163 1.30 -3.23 4.42
C PHE A 163 1.26 -4.31 5.47
N ASN A 164 1.14 -3.91 6.73
CA ASN A 164 1.14 -4.85 7.83
C ASN A 164 -0.18 -4.79 8.60
N SER A 165 -0.67 -5.96 9.00
CA SER A 165 -1.88 -6.12 9.79
C SER A 165 -1.59 -6.78 11.14
N TYR A 166 -2.55 -6.65 12.04
CA TYR A 166 -2.51 -7.17 13.40
C TYR A 166 -3.81 -7.89 13.71
N ILE A 167 -3.70 -9.15 14.16
CA ILE A 167 -4.79 -9.96 14.68
C ILE A 167 -4.64 -10.01 16.21
N PRO A 168 -5.62 -9.52 16.98
CA PRO A 168 -5.53 -9.56 18.43
C PRO A 168 -5.57 -10.98 18.98
N GLY A 169 -4.71 -11.26 19.97
CA GLY A 169 -4.68 -12.56 20.65
C GLY A 169 -5.95 -12.83 21.45
N SER A 170 -6.23 -14.11 21.68
CA SER A 170 -7.36 -14.56 22.48
C SER A 170 -6.87 -15.03 23.86
N SER A 171 -7.58 -14.70 24.95
CA SER A 171 -7.14 -15.06 26.31
C SER A 171 -7.19 -16.56 26.64
N GLY A 172 -7.43 -17.44 25.65
CA GLY A 172 -7.54 -18.90 25.78
C GLY A 172 -6.39 -19.70 25.18
N ASP A 173 -5.61 -19.12 24.27
CA ASP A 173 -4.49 -19.79 23.58
C ASP A 173 -3.19 -19.63 24.37
N VAL A 174 -3.09 -20.34 25.49
CA VAL A 174 -1.85 -20.42 26.28
C VAL A 174 -1.31 -21.85 26.22
N THR A 175 -0.80 -22.24 25.06
CA THR A 175 0.04 -23.43 24.91
C THR A 175 1.37 -23.04 24.30
N CYS A 176 2.30 -22.52 25.13
CA CYS A 176 3.70 -22.23 24.78
C CYS A 176 3.94 -21.46 23.47
N ASP A 177 2.93 -20.80 22.95
CA ASP A 177 3.01 -19.89 21.82
C ASP A 177 2.81 -18.47 22.37
N PRO A 178 3.85 -17.62 22.33
CA PRO A 178 3.73 -16.22 22.70
C PRO A 178 2.64 -15.49 21.90
N ALA A 179 2.41 -15.86 20.63
CA ALA A 179 1.45 -15.20 19.74
C ALA A 179 0.00 -15.38 20.19
N GLY A 180 -0.38 -16.56 20.70
CA GLY A 180 -1.73 -16.83 21.22
C GLY A 180 -2.21 -15.83 22.29
N GLY A 181 -1.30 -15.31 23.12
CA GLY A 181 -1.63 -14.35 24.19
C GLY A 181 -1.50 -12.87 23.82
N VAL A 182 -0.64 -12.51 22.86
CA VAL A 182 -0.33 -11.11 22.50
C VAL A 182 -0.86 -10.69 21.14
N GLY A 183 -1.31 -11.65 20.32
CA GLY A 183 -1.77 -11.47 18.95
C GLY A 183 -0.72 -11.85 17.90
N GLN A 184 -1.13 -11.82 16.64
CA GLN A 184 -0.34 -12.22 15.49
C GLN A 184 -0.21 -11.04 14.51
N GLY A 185 1.01 -10.78 14.07
CA GLY A 185 1.28 -9.82 13.01
C GLY A 185 1.34 -10.51 11.65
N ARG A 186 0.95 -9.81 10.58
CA ARG A 186 1.12 -10.27 9.21
C ARG A 186 1.66 -9.18 8.31
N SER A 187 2.50 -9.57 7.37
CA SER A 187 3.05 -8.72 6.33
C SER A 187 2.45 -9.07 4.99
N TRP A 188 1.90 -8.09 4.28
CA TRP A 188 1.21 -8.28 3.00
C TRP A 188 1.99 -7.68 1.84
N ILE A 189 2.00 -8.40 0.72
CA ILE A 189 2.52 -7.96 -0.57
C ILE A 189 1.45 -8.21 -1.64
N VAL A 190 0.88 -7.14 -2.18
CA VAL A 190 -0.28 -7.21 -3.07
C VAL A 190 -0.04 -6.40 -4.34
N GLY A 191 -0.34 -6.98 -5.50
CA GLY A 191 -0.23 -6.27 -6.79
C GLY A 191 -1.24 -5.13 -6.91
N ILE A 192 -0.79 -3.94 -7.31
CA ILE A 192 -1.64 -2.75 -7.45
C ILE A 192 -2.74 -2.96 -8.49
N GLY A 193 -2.41 -3.55 -9.64
CA GLY A 193 -3.36 -3.71 -10.76
C GLY A 193 -4.45 -4.74 -10.50
N THR A 194 -4.12 -5.83 -9.80
CA THR A 194 -4.98 -7.02 -9.68
C THR A 194 -5.50 -7.28 -8.27
N GLY A 195 -4.85 -6.75 -7.24
CA GLY A 195 -5.13 -7.12 -5.85
C GLY A 195 -4.74 -8.55 -5.50
N THR A 196 -3.96 -9.21 -6.37
CA THR A 196 -3.51 -10.59 -6.20
C THR A 196 -2.08 -10.66 -5.68
N ASN A 197 -1.58 -11.89 -5.52
CA ASN A 197 -0.18 -12.13 -5.21
C ASN A 197 0.73 -11.37 -6.18
N ALA A 198 1.65 -10.60 -5.62
CA ALA A 198 2.59 -9.78 -6.37
C ALA A 198 3.83 -10.56 -6.89
N ARG A 199 3.93 -11.86 -6.58
CA ARG A 199 4.97 -12.80 -7.02
C ARG A 199 4.48 -13.80 -8.07
N ASN A 200 3.62 -13.38 -9.00
CA ASN A 200 3.07 -14.24 -10.08
C ASN A 200 2.37 -15.53 -9.61
N GLY A 201 1.85 -15.56 -8.38
CA GLY A 201 1.15 -16.71 -7.81
C GLY A 201 1.99 -17.57 -6.85
N GLU A 202 3.27 -17.26 -6.68
CA GLU A 202 4.15 -17.96 -5.75
C GLU A 202 4.09 -17.39 -4.32
N PRO A 203 3.93 -18.20 -3.26
CA PRO A 203 3.89 -17.73 -1.87
C PRO A 203 5.10 -16.87 -1.42
N ILE A 204 5.04 -16.34 -0.20
CA ILE A 204 6.18 -15.64 0.40
C ILE A 204 7.19 -16.69 0.89
N ASP A 205 8.49 -16.38 0.71
CA ASP A 205 9.64 -17.12 1.25
C ASP A 205 10.39 -16.10 2.12
N GLU A 206 10.02 -16.07 3.40
CA GLU A 206 10.50 -15.17 4.45
C GLU A 206 11.93 -15.50 4.86
N ASP A 207 12.31 -16.77 4.95
CA ASP A 207 13.64 -17.18 5.41
C ASP A 207 14.67 -17.38 4.29
N GLY A 208 14.22 -17.38 3.04
CA GLY A 208 15.05 -17.46 1.84
C GLY A 208 15.69 -18.84 1.65
N ASP A 209 15.13 -19.89 2.25
CA ASP A 209 15.65 -21.25 2.17
C ASP A 209 15.25 -21.99 0.88
N GLY A 210 14.38 -21.38 0.08
CA GLY A 210 13.92 -21.90 -1.20
C GLY A 210 12.69 -22.81 -1.10
N ASP A 211 12.04 -22.88 0.05
CA ASP A 211 10.66 -23.36 0.19
C ASP A 211 9.68 -22.21 0.50
N TRP A 212 8.39 -22.52 0.54
CA TRP A 212 7.33 -21.53 0.62
C TRP A 212 6.81 -21.47 2.05
N ASP A 213 6.83 -20.29 2.67
CA ASP A 213 6.27 -20.08 3.99
C ASP A 213 4.75 -20.05 3.93
N PHE A 214 4.18 -21.23 4.18
CA PHE A 214 2.74 -21.37 4.32
C PHE A 214 2.30 -20.84 5.68
N VAL A 215 1.22 -20.07 5.67
CA VAL A 215 0.48 -19.75 6.89
C VAL A 215 -0.02 -21.06 7.51
N GLU A 216 0.46 -21.40 8.71
CA GLU A 216 0.18 -22.68 9.38
C GLU A 216 -1.34 -22.91 9.62
N ASP A 217 -2.11 -21.82 9.69
CA ASP A 217 -3.56 -21.82 9.98
C ASP A 217 -4.47 -22.00 8.73
N GLY A 218 -3.92 -22.46 7.59
CA GLY A 218 -4.73 -22.80 6.41
C GLY A 218 -5.46 -21.63 5.76
N ASP A 219 -4.98 -20.40 5.98
CA ASP A 219 -5.50 -19.19 5.34
C ASP A 219 -5.10 -19.14 3.87
N SER A 220 -5.97 -19.60 2.97
CA SER A 220 -5.65 -19.55 1.54
C SER A 220 -5.58 -18.13 0.96
N VAL A 221 -6.18 -17.13 1.62
CA VAL A 221 -6.06 -15.72 1.20
C VAL A 221 -4.69 -15.20 1.58
N CYS A 222 -4.27 -15.44 2.82
CA CYS A 222 -2.97 -15.01 3.29
C CYS A 222 -1.82 -15.81 2.67
N SER A 223 -1.93 -17.13 2.50
CA SER A 223 -0.84 -17.97 1.97
C SER A 223 -0.32 -17.57 0.58
N HIS A 224 -1.04 -16.71 -0.14
CA HIS A 224 -0.61 -16.17 -1.43
C HIS A 224 -0.28 -14.67 -1.38
N ARG A 225 -0.52 -13.96 -0.28
CA ARG A 225 -0.41 -12.49 -0.24
C ARG A 225 0.24 -11.96 1.03
N CYS A 226 0.38 -12.79 2.06
CA CYS A 226 1.03 -12.44 3.31
C CYS A 226 1.77 -13.60 3.96
N ALA A 227 2.64 -13.23 4.89
CA ALA A 227 3.35 -14.09 5.81
C ALA A 227 3.11 -13.61 7.25
N GLU A 228 3.25 -14.52 8.20
CA GLU A 228 3.13 -14.21 9.62
C GLU A 228 4.45 -13.63 10.13
N THR A 229 4.41 -12.49 10.81
CA THR A 229 5.62 -11.85 11.35
C THR A 229 5.89 -12.36 12.76
N ASN A 230 7.15 -12.49 13.19
CA ASN A 230 7.46 -12.85 14.59
C ASN A 230 7.14 -11.70 15.56
N SER A 231 6.99 -10.46 15.06
CA SER A 231 6.43 -9.36 15.83
C SER A 231 4.89 -9.41 15.82
N PRO A 232 4.22 -9.44 16.98
CA PRO A 232 2.77 -9.37 17.02
C PRO A 232 2.23 -8.00 16.62
N PHE A 233 3.01 -6.94 16.79
CA PHE A 233 2.66 -5.59 16.35
C PHE A 233 3.70 -5.14 15.31
N PRO A 234 3.58 -5.57 14.05
CA PRO A 234 4.55 -5.24 13.02
C PRO A 234 4.56 -3.71 12.80
N PRO A 235 5.73 -3.05 12.80
CA PRO A 235 5.83 -1.63 12.45
C PRO A 235 5.58 -1.40 10.96
N GLU A 236 5.65 -0.15 10.49
CA GLU A 236 5.58 0.14 9.05
C GLU A 236 6.70 -0.57 8.27
N PRO A 237 6.41 -1.11 7.07
CA PRO A 237 7.43 -1.77 6.25
C PRO A 237 8.46 -0.76 5.74
N ILE A 238 9.74 -1.13 5.83
CA ILE A 238 10.87 -0.32 5.35
C ILE A 238 11.51 -1.04 4.18
N MET A 239 11.73 -0.34 3.06
CA MET A 239 12.44 -0.91 1.90
C MET A 239 13.93 -0.63 2.01
N VAL A 240 14.72 -1.69 1.90
CA VAL A 240 16.17 -1.64 1.80
C VAL A 240 16.56 -2.13 0.42
N PHE A 241 17.31 -1.31 -0.30
CA PHE A 241 17.88 -1.70 -1.60
C PHE A 241 19.28 -2.25 -1.36
N VAL A 242 19.44 -3.54 -1.58
CA VAL A 242 20.72 -4.24 -1.49
C VAL A 242 21.47 -4.00 -2.78
N GLU A 243 22.77 -3.68 -2.68
CA GLU A 243 23.60 -3.40 -3.84
C GLU A 243 23.56 -4.58 -4.84
N PRO A 244 23.47 -4.29 -6.15
CA PRO A 244 23.43 -5.33 -7.17
C PRO A 244 24.69 -6.19 -7.12
N ASP A 245 24.50 -7.50 -7.02
CA ASP A 245 25.59 -8.44 -7.26
C ASP A 245 25.87 -8.49 -8.78
N THR A 246 27.13 -8.31 -9.12
CA THR A 246 27.63 -8.29 -10.51
C THR A 246 28.23 -9.62 -10.95
N GLU A 247 28.21 -10.63 -10.08
CA GLU A 247 28.69 -11.97 -10.42
C GLU A 247 27.78 -12.69 -11.43
N GLU A 248 28.39 -13.51 -12.29
CA GLU A 248 27.69 -14.27 -13.32
C GLU A 248 26.76 -15.31 -12.65
N GLY A 249 25.44 -15.14 -12.80
CA GLY A 249 24.43 -15.96 -12.13
C GLY A 249 23.72 -15.29 -10.95
N ALA A 250 24.00 -14.01 -10.68
CA ALA A 250 23.29 -13.22 -9.67
C ALA A 250 21.78 -13.14 -9.96
N THR A 251 20.96 -13.26 -8.91
CA THR A 251 19.49 -13.33 -8.95
C THR A 251 18.82 -12.10 -9.57
N CYS A 252 19.49 -10.94 -9.57
CA CYS A 252 18.95 -9.67 -10.06
C CYS A 252 19.70 -9.08 -11.27
N ASP A 253 20.63 -9.78 -11.91
CA ASP A 253 21.32 -9.37 -13.16
C ASP A 253 21.71 -7.87 -13.20
N GLY A 254 22.46 -7.41 -12.19
CA GLY A 254 22.90 -6.01 -12.08
C GLY A 254 21.83 -5.00 -11.59
N MET A 255 20.64 -5.45 -11.21
CA MET A 255 19.63 -4.67 -10.48
C MET A 255 19.76 -4.86 -8.96
N ALA A 256 19.34 -3.86 -8.19
CA ALA A 256 19.32 -3.97 -6.74
C ALA A 256 18.20 -4.91 -6.29
N GLN A 257 18.52 -5.86 -5.43
CA GLN A 257 17.50 -6.65 -4.76
C GLN A 257 16.84 -5.78 -3.69
N VAL A 258 15.51 -5.85 -3.60
CA VAL A 258 14.76 -5.17 -2.55
C VAL A 258 14.55 -6.14 -1.41
N ALA A 259 14.82 -5.70 -0.18
CA ALA A 259 14.46 -6.38 1.05
C ALA A 259 13.45 -5.52 1.81
N THR A 260 12.42 -6.16 2.36
CA THR A 260 11.42 -5.48 3.21
C THR A 260 11.74 -5.76 4.67
N VAL A 261 12.04 -4.73 5.44
CA VAL A 261 12.33 -4.84 6.88
C VAL A 261 11.09 -4.53 7.69
N ILE A 262 10.73 -5.43 8.60
CA ILE A 262 9.58 -5.30 9.49
C ILE A 262 10.04 -5.59 10.92
N GLY A 263 10.31 -4.53 11.68
CA GLY A 263 10.86 -4.67 13.02
C GLY A 263 12.26 -5.27 12.98
N SER A 264 12.41 -6.50 13.46
CA SER A 264 13.68 -7.25 13.42
C SER A 264 13.75 -8.28 12.28
N GLU A 265 12.68 -8.43 11.50
CA GLU A 265 12.60 -9.38 10.39
C GLU A 265 12.92 -8.72 9.06
N VAL A 266 13.39 -9.56 8.14
CA VAL A 266 13.61 -9.22 6.75
C VAL A 266 12.81 -10.19 5.92
N ILE A 267 11.84 -9.68 5.16
CA ILE A 267 11.06 -10.43 4.18
C ILE A 267 11.63 -10.10 2.81
N ASN A 268 12.00 -11.12 2.05
CA ASN A 268 12.38 -10.94 0.66
C ASN A 268 11.10 -10.91 -0.20
N PRO A 269 10.80 -9.82 -0.91
CA PRO A 269 9.70 -9.76 -1.87
C PRO A 269 9.99 -10.43 -3.23
N ASP A 270 11.20 -10.94 -3.49
CA ASP A 270 11.70 -11.32 -4.83
C ASP A 270 11.50 -10.19 -5.85
N LEU A 271 11.86 -8.98 -5.43
CA LEU A 271 11.82 -7.80 -6.27
C LEU A 271 13.25 -7.36 -6.59
N CYS A 272 13.55 -7.28 -7.88
CA CYS A 272 14.73 -6.64 -8.41
C CYS A 272 14.33 -5.29 -9.03
N THR A 273 15.01 -4.21 -8.67
CA THR A 273 14.71 -2.87 -9.21
C THR A 273 15.99 -2.05 -9.42
N LYS A 274 15.88 -0.97 -10.19
CA LYS A 274 16.96 -0.01 -10.40
C LYS A 274 16.62 1.27 -9.62
N PRO A 275 16.93 1.33 -8.31
CA PRO A 275 16.60 2.52 -7.53
C PRO A 275 17.37 3.71 -8.10
N VAL A 276 16.63 4.78 -8.41
CA VAL A 276 17.25 6.05 -8.82
C VAL A 276 17.57 6.83 -7.55
N GLN A 277 18.85 7.00 -7.27
CA GLN A 277 19.30 7.75 -6.11
C GLN A 277 19.05 9.24 -6.35
N THR A 278 18.12 9.81 -5.57
CA THR A 278 17.86 11.26 -5.59
C THR A 278 18.67 11.92 -4.48
N TYR A 279 19.70 12.67 -4.86
CA TYR A 279 20.52 13.40 -3.89
C TYR A 279 19.90 14.76 -3.59
N TRP A 280 19.74 15.09 -2.31
CA TRP A 280 19.62 16.46 -1.86
C TRP A 280 21.02 17.00 -1.57
N ARG A 281 21.47 18.02 -2.31
CA ARG A 281 22.64 18.82 -1.93
C ARG A 281 22.20 20.19 -1.46
N GLN A 282 22.69 20.60 -0.29
CA GLN A 282 22.59 21.98 0.16
C GLN A 282 23.50 22.82 -0.75
N LEU A 283 22.90 23.69 -1.56
CA LEU A 283 23.66 24.66 -2.36
C LEU A 283 24.12 25.78 -1.43
N GLU A 284 25.44 25.89 -1.23
CA GLU A 284 26.02 27.04 -0.54
C GLU A 284 25.94 28.29 -1.44
N PRO A 285 25.77 29.51 -0.90
CA PRO A 285 25.51 30.73 -1.67
C PRO A 285 26.58 31.14 -2.69
N THR A 286 27.73 30.45 -2.74
CA THR A 286 28.89 30.81 -3.57
C THR A 286 29.21 29.77 -4.67
N ASP A 287 28.35 28.78 -4.91
CA ASP A 287 28.59 27.76 -5.94
C ASP A 287 28.35 28.34 -7.36
N PRO A 288 29.35 28.39 -8.27
CA PRO A 288 29.25 29.08 -9.56
C PRO A 288 28.39 28.38 -10.63
N LEU A 289 27.58 27.39 -10.27
CA LEU A 289 26.71 26.64 -11.20
C LEU A 289 25.35 27.31 -11.48
N THR A 290 25.21 28.62 -11.28
CA THR A 290 23.94 29.34 -11.51
C THR A 290 23.51 29.48 -12.97
N THR A 291 24.10 28.76 -13.93
CA THR A 291 23.73 28.89 -15.36
C THR A 291 23.58 27.59 -16.16
N THR A 292 23.60 26.41 -15.55
CA THR A 292 23.23 25.17 -16.25
C THR A 292 22.65 24.17 -15.26
N ILE A 293 21.32 24.22 -15.12
CA ILE A 293 20.54 23.08 -14.64
C ILE A 293 20.12 22.34 -15.91
N TRP A 294 20.14 21.01 -15.88
CA TRP A 294 20.04 20.04 -17.00
C TRP A 294 21.40 19.65 -17.60
N ASP A 295 22.07 18.71 -16.94
CA ASP A 295 22.81 17.67 -17.66
C ASP A 295 22.23 16.32 -17.21
N GLU A 296 21.53 15.65 -18.12
CA GLU A 296 21.11 14.26 -17.97
C GLU A 296 22.34 13.38 -18.24
N ASP A 297 23.11 13.07 -17.21
CA ASP A 297 24.00 11.92 -17.28
C ASP A 297 23.15 10.64 -17.13
N VAL A 298 22.52 10.25 -18.23
CA VAL A 298 22.04 8.89 -18.45
C VAL A 298 23.26 8.05 -18.80
N PRO A 299 23.69 7.06 -17.98
CA PRO A 299 24.62 6.07 -18.48
C PRO A 299 23.84 5.17 -19.43
N SER A 300 24.10 5.31 -20.73
CA SER A 300 23.78 4.29 -21.70
C SER A 300 24.58 3.03 -21.38
N LEU A 301 23.90 1.96 -20.97
CA LEU A 301 24.02 0.56 -21.42
C LEU A 301 23.12 -0.34 -20.56
#